data_AF-A0A9E3MNP0-F1
#
_entry.id   AF-A0A9E3MNP0-F1
#
_cell.length_a   1.000
_cell.length_b   1.000
_cell.length_c   1.000
_cell.angle_alpha   90.00
_cell.angle_beta   90.00
_cell.angle_gamma   90.00
#
_symmetry.space_group_name_H-M   'P 1'
#
loop_
_entity.id
_entity.type
_entity.pdbx_description
1 polymer ?
#
loop_
_entity_poly.entity_id
_entity_poly.type
_entity_poly.pdbx_seq_one_letter_code
_entity_poly.pdbx_strand_id
1 'polypeptide(L)'
;MNSVNTNVGALVALQNLNSTNSQLATVQSHINTGLKIASAKDNGAVWAIAQNQRATSSALDSVKDSLQRGISTVDVAISAGSTVSDLLTQMKAKALAAADTSLDTNSRSALNEDFKALRDQISKTVANADFNGVNLVKGTGASSIAALANADATSKITVNSQDLSLTSTNLAAIGANASIGTIATASAMITSMNTAIANVSTALSKLGTGSKALSQHLDFVGKLQDSIDAGVALKPERAGVLVTPGRPHASADGASPRPPFA
;
A
#
# COMPACT_ATOMS: atom_id res chain seq x y z
N MET A 1 -30.80 64.41 -35.77
CA MET A 1 -29.71 63.78 -34.98
C MET A 1 -28.53 64.76 -34.81
N ASN A 2 -28.76 65.99 -34.33
CA ASN A 2 -27.68 66.94 -34.06
C ASN A 2 -27.77 67.39 -32.59
N SER A 3 -27.38 66.49 -31.68
CA SER A 3 -26.90 66.91 -30.35
C SER A 3 -25.39 67.01 -30.43
N VAL A 4 -24.84 68.21 -30.19
CA VAL A 4 -23.38 68.45 -30.16
C VAL A 4 -22.78 67.96 -28.83
N ASN A 5 -23.60 67.87 -27.78
CA ASN A 5 -23.16 67.58 -26.41
C ASN A 5 -23.23 66.09 -26.05
N THR A 6 -23.91 65.26 -26.83
CA THR A 6 -24.10 63.83 -26.54
C THR A 6 -24.08 63.01 -27.82
N ASN A 7 -23.07 62.15 -27.96
CA ASN A 7 -22.93 61.22 -29.08
C ASN A 7 -23.36 59.81 -28.63
N VAL A 8 -24.59 59.42 -29.00
CA VAL A 8 -25.16 58.11 -28.67
C VAL A 8 -24.37 56.97 -29.31
N GLY A 9 -23.84 57.16 -30.53
CA GLY A 9 -22.99 56.15 -31.19
C GLY A 9 -21.69 55.88 -30.43
N ALA A 10 -21.08 56.93 -29.86
CA ALA A 10 -19.89 56.79 -29.00
C ALA A 10 -20.21 56.10 -27.66
N LEU A 11 -21.37 56.36 -27.06
CA LEU A 11 -21.80 55.68 -25.83
C LEU A 11 -22.08 54.19 -26.04
N VAL A 12 -22.69 53.82 -27.17
CA VAL A 12 -22.90 52.41 -27.54
C VAL A 12 -21.56 51.72 -27.82
N ALA A 13 -20.64 52.40 -28.51
CA ALA A 13 -19.29 51.88 -28.72
C ALA A 13 -18.53 51.66 -27.40
N LEU A 14 -18.66 52.58 -26.43
CA LEU A 14 -18.07 52.44 -25.10
C LEU A 14 -18.69 51.29 -24.30
N GLN A 15 -20.01 51.08 -24.36
CA GLN A 15 -20.67 49.93 -23.74
C GLN A 15 -20.17 48.61 -24.33
N ASN A 16 -20.07 48.52 -25.66
CA ASN A 16 -19.54 47.33 -26.33
C ASN A 16 -18.08 47.07 -25.94
N LEU A 17 -17.23 48.10 -25.91
CA LEU A 17 -15.83 47.98 -25.48
C LEU A 17 -15.71 47.49 -24.03
N ASN A 18 -16.52 48.03 -23.11
CA ASN A 18 -16.54 47.59 -21.72
C ASN A 18 -17.01 46.13 -21.60
N SER A 19 -17.98 45.70 -22.40
CA SER A 19 -18.42 44.30 -22.46
C SER A 19 -17.30 43.39 -22.97
N THR A 20 -16.60 43.76 -24.04
CA THR A 20 -15.47 42.98 -24.57
C THR A 20 -14.32 42.90 -23.57
N ASN A 21 -13.97 44.00 -22.91
CA ASN A 21 -12.93 44.01 -21.87
C ASN A 21 -13.31 43.11 -20.68
N SER A 22 -14.57 43.13 -20.25
CA SER A 22 -15.05 42.24 -19.18
C SER A 22 -14.97 40.76 -19.59
N GLN A 23 -15.34 40.42 -20.83
CA GLN A 23 -15.23 39.05 -21.33
C GLN A 23 -13.77 38.60 -21.45
N LEU A 24 -12.87 39.48 -21.91
CA LEU A 24 -11.44 39.20 -21.99
C LEU A 24 -10.84 38.92 -20.61
N ALA A 25 -11.20 39.71 -19.59
CA ALA A 25 -10.75 39.48 -18.22
C ALA A 25 -11.19 38.11 -17.67
N THR A 26 -12.43 37.70 -17.97
CA THR A 26 -12.93 36.37 -17.61
C THR A 26 -12.16 35.25 -18.30
N VAL A 27 -11.92 35.36 -19.61
CA VAL A 27 -11.13 34.37 -20.37
C VAL A 27 -9.69 34.29 -19.85
N GLN A 28 -9.06 35.44 -19.55
CA GLN A 28 -7.74 35.46 -18.93
C GLN A 28 -7.72 34.76 -17.57
N SER A 29 -8.75 34.96 -16.74
CA SER A 29 -8.89 34.25 -15.47
C SER A 29 -9.04 32.74 -15.67
N HIS A 30 -9.80 32.30 -16.68
CA HIS A 30 -9.94 30.88 -17.01
C HIS A 30 -8.63 30.27 -17.53
N ILE A 31 -7.87 30.99 -18.36
CA ILE A 31 -6.56 30.53 -18.85
C ILE A 31 -5.55 30.44 -17.71
N ASN A 32 -5.49 31.47 -16.84
CA ASN A 32 -4.54 31.50 -15.73
C ASN A 32 -4.80 30.42 -14.68
N THR A 33 -6.08 30.08 -14.45
CA THR A 33 -6.47 29.08 -13.45
C THR A 33 -6.66 27.68 -14.03
N GLY A 34 -6.87 27.56 -15.34
CA GLY A 34 -7.32 26.33 -16.00
C GLY A 34 -8.76 25.92 -15.63
N LEU A 35 -9.50 26.76 -14.90
CA LEU A 35 -10.83 26.45 -14.36
C LEU A 35 -11.90 27.31 -15.02
N LYS A 36 -12.97 26.68 -15.52
CA LYS A 36 -14.16 27.40 -16.01
C LYS A 36 -14.95 28.12 -14.91
N ILE A 37 -14.86 27.65 -13.67
CA ILE A 37 -15.54 28.25 -12.51
C ILE A 37 -14.47 28.42 -11.43
N ALA A 38 -13.89 29.61 -11.37
CA ALA A 38 -12.79 29.92 -10.48
C ALA A 38 -13.31 30.38 -9.11
N SER A 39 -14.46 31.05 -9.08
CA SER A 39 -15.04 31.63 -7.87
C SER A 39 -16.51 31.24 -7.66
N ALA A 40 -16.97 31.33 -6.42
CA ALA A 40 -18.38 31.16 -6.07
C ALA A 40 -19.29 32.22 -6.73
N LYS A 41 -18.72 33.34 -7.21
CA LYS A 41 -19.46 34.37 -7.94
C LYS A 41 -19.84 33.92 -9.35
N ASP A 42 -19.07 33.02 -9.95
CA ASP A 42 -19.33 32.53 -11.31
C ASP A 42 -20.47 31.50 -11.30
N ASN A 43 -20.40 30.54 -10.36
CA ASN A 43 -21.49 29.61 -10.08
C ASN A 43 -21.29 28.95 -8.70
N GLY A 44 -21.98 29.46 -7.68
CA GLY A 44 -21.83 29.00 -6.30
C GLY A 44 -22.13 27.52 -6.10
N ALA A 45 -23.16 26.98 -6.77
CA ALA A 45 -23.52 25.56 -6.63
C ALA A 45 -22.45 24.63 -7.20
N VAL A 46 -21.93 24.95 -8.40
CA VAL A 46 -20.85 24.17 -9.00
C VAL A 46 -19.54 24.31 -8.23
N TRP A 47 -19.22 25.52 -7.81
CA TRP A 47 -18.03 25.77 -7.01
C TRP A 47 -18.06 24.99 -5.69
N ALA A 48 -19.21 24.93 -5.01
CA ALA A 48 -19.39 24.16 -3.78
C ALA A 48 -19.17 22.65 -4.00
N ILE A 49 -19.72 22.09 -5.09
CA ILE A 49 -19.49 20.68 -5.45
C ILE A 49 -17.99 20.43 -5.71
N ALA A 50 -17.33 21.31 -6.48
CA ALA A 50 -15.91 21.19 -6.77
C ALA A 50 -15.04 21.33 -5.51
N GLN A 51 -15.43 22.20 -4.57
CA GLN A 51 -14.72 22.40 -3.31
C GLN A 51 -14.83 21.17 -2.40
N ASN A 52 -16.02 20.58 -2.29
CA ASN A 52 -16.22 19.32 -1.57
C ASN A 52 -15.38 18.20 -2.21
N GLN A 53 -15.37 18.15 -3.54
CA GLN A 53 -14.65 17.11 -4.26
C GLN A 53 -13.13 17.23 -4.11
N ARG A 54 -12.58 18.46 -4.08
CA ARG A 54 -11.17 18.73 -3.72
C ARG A 54 -10.86 18.35 -2.27
N ALA A 55 -11.78 18.63 -1.34
CA ALA A 55 -11.62 18.22 0.05
C ALA A 55 -11.57 16.69 0.18
N THR A 56 -12.42 15.96 -0.55
CA THR A 56 -12.35 14.50 -0.62
C THR A 56 -11.03 14.03 -1.22
N SER A 57 -10.55 14.63 -2.32
CA SER A 57 -9.25 14.29 -2.93
C SER A 57 -8.10 14.43 -1.92
N SER A 58 -8.02 15.56 -1.21
CA SER A 58 -7.02 15.78 -0.16
C SER A 58 -7.15 14.80 1.03
N ALA A 59 -8.37 14.42 1.40
CA ALA A 59 -8.59 13.40 2.41
C ALA A 59 -8.10 12.02 1.95
N LEU A 60 -8.27 11.67 0.67
CA LEU A 60 -7.76 10.43 0.10
C LEU A 60 -6.22 10.38 0.08
N ASP A 61 -5.51 11.50 -0.05
CA ASP A 61 -4.05 11.54 0.13
C ASP A 61 -3.65 11.09 1.54
N SER A 62 -4.35 11.57 2.56
CA SER A 62 -4.11 11.15 3.95
C SER A 62 -4.42 9.66 4.17
N VAL A 63 -5.43 9.12 3.46
CA VAL A 63 -5.75 7.69 3.45
C VAL A 63 -4.61 6.90 2.81
N LYS A 64 -4.08 7.34 1.66
CA LYS A 64 -2.94 6.71 0.98
C LYS A 64 -1.71 6.65 1.89
N ASP A 65 -1.38 7.75 2.56
CA ASP A 65 -0.25 7.78 3.51
C ASP A 65 -0.45 6.79 4.67
N SER A 66 -1.68 6.68 5.19
CA SER A 66 -2.00 5.71 6.23
C SER A 66 -1.87 4.26 5.74
N LEU A 67 -2.29 3.97 4.51
CA LEU A 67 -2.15 2.65 3.90
C LEU A 67 -0.69 2.30 3.67
N GLN A 68 0.11 3.24 3.15
CA GLN A 68 1.55 3.06 2.94
C GLN A 68 2.28 2.78 4.26
N ARG A 69 2.00 3.53 5.34
CA ARG A 69 2.56 3.22 6.67
C ARG A 69 2.15 1.82 7.15
N GLY A 70 0.90 1.43 6.90
CA GLY A 70 0.41 0.08 7.19
C GLY A 70 1.23 -0.99 6.44
N ILE A 71 1.42 -0.80 5.13
CA ILE A 71 2.21 -1.70 4.27
C ILE A 71 3.65 -1.79 4.79
N SER A 72 4.33 -0.67 5.01
CA SER A 72 5.72 -0.68 5.52
C SER A 72 5.86 -1.40 6.86
N THR A 73 4.91 -1.22 7.78
CA THR A 73 4.93 -1.92 9.07
C THR A 73 4.78 -3.43 8.88
N VAL A 74 3.87 -3.86 8.00
CA VAL A 74 3.68 -5.28 7.69
C VAL A 74 4.89 -5.86 6.97
N ASP A 75 5.53 -5.11 6.08
CA ASP A 75 6.72 -5.56 5.34
C ASP A 75 7.94 -5.76 6.26
N VAL A 76 8.14 -4.89 7.27
CA VAL A 76 9.15 -5.11 8.33
C VAL A 76 8.85 -6.40 9.09
N ALA A 77 7.58 -6.66 9.42
CA ALA A 77 7.17 -7.88 10.09
C ALA A 77 7.39 -9.13 9.22
N ILE A 78 7.12 -9.06 7.91
CA ILE A 78 7.39 -10.14 6.94
C ILE A 78 8.89 -10.42 6.84
N SER A 79 9.72 -9.37 6.75
CA SER A 79 11.18 -9.50 6.69
C SER A 79 11.74 -10.18 7.94
N ALA A 80 11.28 -9.76 9.11
CA ALA A 80 11.64 -10.39 10.38
C ALA A 80 11.18 -11.86 10.43
N GLY A 81 9.94 -12.14 10.03
CA GLY A 81 9.40 -13.50 10.00
C GLY A 81 10.15 -14.43 9.04
N SER A 82 10.59 -13.93 7.88
CA SER A 82 11.42 -14.70 6.95
C SER A 82 12.77 -15.04 7.57
N THR A 83 13.42 -14.06 8.20
CA THR A 83 14.67 -14.28 8.92
C THR A 83 14.51 -15.32 10.03
N VAL A 84 13.39 -15.28 10.78
CA VAL A 84 13.06 -16.29 11.79
C VAL A 84 12.88 -17.68 11.15
N SER A 85 12.19 -17.77 10.01
CA SER A 85 12.01 -19.03 9.27
C SER A 85 13.35 -19.65 8.84
N ASP A 86 14.29 -18.83 8.37
CA ASP A 86 15.63 -19.29 7.98
C ASP A 86 16.44 -19.76 9.20
N LEU A 87 16.37 -19.03 10.31
CA LEU A 87 17.01 -19.43 11.57
C LEU A 87 16.43 -20.75 12.10
N LEU A 88 15.11 -20.95 12.03
CA LEU A 88 14.47 -22.21 12.42
C LEU A 88 14.93 -23.39 11.57
N THR A 89 15.14 -23.17 10.27
CA THR A 89 15.66 -24.20 9.37
C THR A 89 17.10 -24.58 9.74
N GLN A 90 17.94 -23.61 10.09
CA GLN A 90 19.30 -23.86 10.60
C GLN A 90 19.27 -24.59 11.95
N MET A 91 18.39 -24.19 12.87
CA MET A 91 18.22 -24.86 14.16
C MET A 91 17.78 -26.32 14.00
N LYS A 92 16.88 -26.60 13.05
CA LYS A 92 16.49 -27.97 12.70
C LYS A 92 17.67 -28.81 12.21
N ALA A 93 18.54 -28.25 11.38
CA ALA A 93 19.75 -28.94 10.93
C ALA A 93 20.70 -29.27 12.09
N LYS A 94 20.88 -28.33 13.04
CA LYS A 94 21.68 -28.56 14.26
C LYS A 94 21.06 -29.63 15.16
N ALA A 95 19.73 -29.61 15.33
CA ALA A 95 19.01 -30.63 16.09
C ALA A 95 19.13 -32.02 15.44
N LEU A 96 19.05 -32.10 14.11
CA LEU A 96 19.25 -33.34 13.37
C LEU A 96 20.67 -33.89 13.55
N ALA A 97 21.69 -33.04 13.44
CA ALA A 97 23.09 -33.43 13.66
C ALA A 97 23.33 -33.90 15.11
N ALA A 98 22.72 -33.23 16.11
CA ALA A 98 22.85 -33.61 17.51
C ALA A 98 22.10 -34.91 17.88
N ALA A 99 21.11 -35.32 17.07
CA ALA A 99 20.38 -36.57 17.22
C ALA A 99 21.16 -37.79 16.70
N ASP A 100 22.28 -37.59 16.00
CA ASP A 100 23.15 -38.69 15.60
C ASP A 100 23.74 -39.40 16.84
N THR A 101 23.56 -40.72 16.88
CA THR A 101 24.02 -41.58 17.97
C THR A 101 25.53 -41.82 17.94
N SER A 102 26.18 -41.63 16.80
CA SER A 102 27.62 -41.80 16.62
C SER A 102 28.45 -40.60 17.11
N LEU A 103 27.79 -39.46 17.38
CA LEU A 103 28.44 -38.22 17.78
C LEU A 103 28.86 -38.24 19.26
N ASP A 104 30.09 -37.80 19.56
CA ASP A 104 30.59 -37.71 20.93
C ASP A 104 29.90 -36.58 21.73
N THR A 105 30.08 -36.60 23.05
CA THR A 105 29.43 -35.65 23.96
C THR A 105 29.92 -34.21 23.78
N ASN A 106 31.21 -33.99 23.47
CA ASN A 106 31.76 -32.65 23.31
C ASN A 106 31.23 -32.00 22.02
N SER A 107 31.21 -32.75 20.91
CA SER A 107 30.65 -32.27 19.64
C SER A 107 29.16 -31.96 19.75
N ARG A 108 28.39 -32.77 20.49
CA ARG A 108 26.98 -32.49 20.77
C ARG A 108 26.78 -31.26 21.66
N SER A 109 27.66 -31.06 22.64
CA SER A 109 27.66 -29.84 23.44
C SER A 109 27.93 -28.60 22.58
N ALA A 110 28.87 -28.68 21.63
CA ALA A 110 29.14 -27.57 20.71
C ALA A 110 27.93 -27.24 19.81
N LEU A 111 27.27 -28.27 19.24
CA LEU A 111 26.03 -28.08 18.48
C LEU A 111 24.89 -27.47 19.31
N ASN A 112 24.83 -27.81 20.60
CA ASN A 112 23.86 -27.24 21.52
C ASN A 112 24.12 -25.75 21.79
N GLU A 113 25.37 -25.32 21.86
CA GLU A 113 25.69 -23.88 21.97
C GLU A 113 25.35 -23.12 20.69
N ASP A 114 25.66 -23.68 19.50
CA ASP A 114 25.22 -23.12 18.22
C ASP A 114 23.69 -22.95 18.18
N PHE A 115 22.96 -23.98 18.63
CA PHE A 115 21.51 -23.98 18.66
C PHE A 115 20.96 -22.89 19.60
N LYS A 116 21.55 -22.72 20.79
CA LYS A 116 21.17 -21.64 21.71
C LYS A 116 21.46 -20.26 21.11
N ALA A 117 22.59 -20.09 20.44
CA ALA A 117 22.93 -18.83 19.78
C ALA A 117 21.92 -18.47 18.69
N LEU A 118 21.51 -19.44 17.86
CA LEU A 118 20.45 -19.24 16.85
C LEU A 118 19.10 -18.90 17.48
N ARG A 119 18.73 -19.58 18.57
CA ARG A 119 17.52 -19.29 19.34
C ARG A 119 17.53 -17.87 19.92
N ASP A 120 18.65 -17.45 20.48
CA ASP A 120 18.79 -16.10 21.05
C ASP A 120 18.78 -15.04 19.94
N GLN A 121 19.30 -15.38 18.75
CA GLN A 121 19.19 -14.54 17.56
C GLN A 121 17.75 -14.37 17.10
N ILE A 122 16.90 -15.41 17.15
CA ILE A 122 15.46 -15.27 16.89
C ILE A 122 14.84 -14.23 17.83
N SER A 123 15.16 -14.29 19.13
CA SER A 123 14.66 -13.31 20.11
C SER A 123 15.08 -11.88 19.77
N LYS A 124 16.32 -11.69 19.32
CA LYS A 124 16.83 -10.37 18.89
C LYS A 124 16.13 -9.90 17.61
N THR A 125 15.96 -10.75 16.62
CA THR A 125 15.26 -10.41 15.37
C THR A 125 13.83 -9.98 15.64
N VAL A 126 13.09 -10.74 16.47
CA VAL A 126 11.72 -10.40 16.85
C VAL A 126 11.66 -9.10 17.65
N ALA A 127 12.61 -8.87 18.56
CA ALA A 127 12.63 -7.64 19.36
C ALA A 127 12.94 -6.38 18.54
N ASN A 128 13.77 -6.49 17.50
CA ASN A 128 14.20 -5.37 16.66
C ASN A 128 13.32 -5.13 15.42
N ALA A 129 12.29 -5.94 15.18
CA ALA A 129 11.34 -5.80 14.08
C ALA A 129 10.32 -4.67 14.32
N ASP A 130 10.81 -3.47 14.59
CA ASP A 130 10.02 -2.29 14.88
C ASP A 130 9.99 -1.33 13.70
N PHE A 131 8.79 -0.82 13.40
CA PHE A 131 8.61 0.31 12.49
C PHE A 131 7.81 1.40 13.19
N ASN A 132 8.46 2.54 13.43
CA ASN A 132 7.83 3.71 14.05
C ASN A 132 7.15 3.41 15.40
N GLY A 133 7.76 2.55 16.24
CA GLY A 133 7.24 2.13 17.54
C GLY A 133 6.19 1.03 17.50
N VAL A 134 5.91 0.46 16.32
CA VAL A 134 4.97 -0.65 16.14
C VAL A 134 5.73 -1.90 15.71
N ASN A 135 5.55 -2.97 16.48
CA ASN A 135 6.11 -4.29 16.19
C ASN A 135 4.98 -5.32 16.12
N LEU A 136 4.77 -5.91 14.94
CA LEU A 136 3.70 -6.88 14.68
C LEU A 136 4.10 -8.33 14.96
N VAL A 137 5.34 -8.59 15.39
CA VAL A 137 5.86 -9.96 15.61
C VAL A 137 6.25 -10.26 17.06
N LYS A 138 6.27 -9.28 17.96
CA LYS A 138 6.72 -9.44 19.35
C LYS A 138 5.63 -9.91 20.32
N GLY A 139 4.36 -9.92 19.89
CA GLY A 139 3.19 -10.28 20.73
C GLY A 139 2.83 -9.27 21.83
N THR A 140 3.82 -8.55 22.35
CA THR A 140 3.67 -7.44 23.30
C THR A 140 3.70 -6.10 22.54
N GLY A 141 2.73 -5.22 22.83
CA GLY A 141 2.56 -3.94 22.14
C GLY A 141 1.28 -3.89 21.31
N ALA A 142 1.37 -3.47 20.04
CA ALA A 142 0.22 -3.29 19.17
C ALA A 142 -0.35 -4.65 18.71
N SER A 143 -1.59 -4.96 19.09
CA SER A 143 -2.28 -6.19 18.69
C SER A 143 -2.59 -6.26 17.19
N SER A 144 -2.67 -5.10 16.53
CA SER A 144 -2.94 -4.95 15.10
C SER A 144 -2.52 -3.58 14.60
N ILE A 145 -2.31 -3.44 13.29
CA ILE A 145 -2.30 -2.14 12.63
C ILE A 145 -3.62 -1.93 11.89
N ALA A 146 -4.21 -0.74 12.05
CA ALA A 146 -5.47 -0.37 11.40
C ALA A 146 -5.22 0.86 10.52
N ALA A 147 -5.11 0.63 9.21
CA ALA A 147 -4.95 1.70 8.24
C ALA A 147 -6.31 2.27 7.82
N LEU A 148 -6.39 3.58 7.60
CA LEU A 148 -7.59 4.23 7.07
C LEU A 148 -7.97 3.63 5.70
N ALA A 149 -9.27 3.47 5.46
CA ALA A 149 -9.78 2.90 4.21
C ALA A 149 -10.73 3.85 3.45
N ASN A 150 -11.18 4.96 4.04
CA ASN A 150 -12.03 5.93 3.37
C ASN A 150 -11.77 7.37 3.88
N ALA A 151 -12.21 8.35 3.07
CA ALA A 151 -12.05 9.77 3.35
C ALA A 151 -12.73 10.22 4.66
N ASP A 152 -13.81 9.54 5.08
CA ASP A 152 -14.55 9.86 6.30
C ASP A 152 -13.96 9.21 7.57
N ALA A 153 -12.86 8.45 7.44
CA ALA A 153 -12.20 7.71 8.52
C ALA A 153 -13.09 6.70 9.29
N THR A 154 -14.25 6.32 8.73
CA THR A 154 -15.18 5.36 9.34
C THR A 154 -14.83 3.91 9.03
N SER A 155 -14.04 3.66 7.98
CA SER A 155 -13.59 2.32 7.58
C SER A 155 -12.08 2.18 7.71
N LYS A 156 -11.63 0.98 8.12
CA LYS A 156 -10.22 0.65 8.33
C LYS A 156 -9.91 -0.76 7.84
N ILE A 157 -8.72 -0.94 7.27
CA ILE A 157 -8.16 -2.26 6.99
C ILE A 157 -7.27 -2.64 8.16
N THR A 158 -7.60 -3.74 8.82
CA THR A 158 -6.88 -4.21 10.01
C THR A 158 -6.03 -5.42 9.66
N VAL A 159 -4.74 -5.36 9.99
CA VAL A 159 -3.82 -6.49 9.92
C VAL A 159 -3.41 -6.86 11.34
N ASN A 160 -3.73 -8.09 11.72
CA ASN A 160 -3.45 -8.61 13.07
C ASN A 160 -1.97 -8.97 13.21
N SER A 161 -1.41 -8.66 14.39
CA SER A 161 -0.07 -9.10 14.77
C SER A 161 0.04 -10.64 14.75
N GLN A 162 1.22 -11.14 14.43
CA GLN A 162 1.55 -12.56 14.47
C GLN A 162 2.74 -12.75 15.42
N ASP A 163 2.48 -13.18 16.65
CA ASP A 163 3.52 -13.30 17.66
C ASP A 163 4.51 -14.44 17.33
N LEU A 164 5.76 -14.08 17.05
CA LEU A 164 6.88 -14.98 16.76
C LEU A 164 7.89 -15.03 17.91
N SER A 165 7.56 -14.49 19.09
CA SER A 165 8.40 -14.62 20.27
C SER A 165 8.54 -16.09 20.70
N LEU A 166 9.66 -16.45 21.35
CA LEU A 166 9.90 -17.83 21.80
C LEU A 166 8.90 -18.33 22.85
N THR A 167 8.16 -17.41 23.47
CA THR A 167 7.09 -17.69 24.45
C THR A 167 5.71 -17.75 23.80
N SER A 168 5.60 -17.43 22.51
CA SER A 168 4.33 -17.38 21.80
C SER A 168 3.75 -18.77 21.53
N THR A 169 2.46 -18.83 21.21
CA THR A 169 1.82 -20.07 20.76
C THR A 169 2.43 -20.61 19.46
N ASN A 170 2.98 -19.74 18.60
CA ASN A 170 3.58 -20.14 17.34
C ASN A 170 4.92 -20.88 17.55
N LEU A 171 5.70 -20.50 18.56
CA LEU A 171 7.01 -21.11 18.89
C LEU A 171 7.05 -21.87 20.22
N ALA A 172 5.90 -22.07 20.87
CA ALA A 172 5.78 -22.74 22.17
C ALA A 172 6.41 -24.15 22.21
N ALA A 173 6.41 -24.86 21.08
CA ALA A 173 7.01 -26.20 20.96
C ALA A 173 8.55 -26.20 21.14
N ILE A 174 9.20 -25.05 20.93
CA ILE A 174 10.63 -24.85 21.16
C ILE A 174 10.85 -24.48 22.63
N GLY A 175 10.15 -23.43 23.10
CA GLY A 175 10.30 -22.90 24.45
C GLY A 175 11.58 -22.06 24.63
N ALA A 176 11.55 -21.11 25.57
CA ALA A 176 12.64 -20.14 25.78
C ALA A 176 13.97 -20.78 26.25
N ASN A 177 13.91 -21.97 26.86
CA ASN A 177 15.05 -22.67 27.43
C ASN A 177 15.40 -23.96 26.67
N ALA A 178 14.92 -24.11 25.44
CA ALA A 178 15.16 -25.31 24.63
C ALA A 178 16.64 -25.64 24.47
N SER A 179 16.95 -26.93 24.49
CA SER A 179 18.30 -27.47 24.35
C SER A 179 18.27 -28.80 23.60
N ILE A 180 19.37 -29.13 22.93
CA ILE A 180 19.60 -30.36 22.19
C ILE A 180 20.79 -31.16 22.78
N GLY A 181 21.10 -30.95 24.06
CA GLY A 181 22.29 -31.50 24.73
C GLY A 181 22.32 -33.03 24.86
N THR A 182 21.18 -33.71 24.68
CA THR A 182 21.07 -35.18 24.67
C THR A 182 20.42 -35.66 23.37
N ILE A 183 20.67 -36.92 23.00
CA ILE A 183 20.05 -37.54 21.81
C ILE A 183 18.52 -37.48 21.91
N ALA A 184 17.95 -37.84 23.07
CA ALA A 184 16.50 -37.81 23.28
C ALA A 184 15.91 -36.39 23.09
N THR A 185 16.55 -35.37 23.66
CA THR A 185 16.11 -33.97 23.48
C THR A 185 16.27 -33.50 22.04
N ALA A 186 17.34 -33.90 21.36
CA ALA A 186 17.60 -33.54 19.96
C ALA A 186 16.55 -34.18 19.02
N SER A 187 16.24 -35.46 19.19
CA SER A 187 15.21 -36.16 18.42
C SER A 187 13.82 -35.55 18.61
N ALA A 188 13.45 -35.21 19.86
CA ALA A 188 12.19 -34.51 20.13
C ALA A 188 12.15 -33.11 19.49
N MET A 189 13.29 -32.40 19.50
CA MET A 189 13.39 -31.04 18.97
C MET A 189 13.14 -30.98 17.46
N ILE A 190 13.47 -32.02 16.69
CA ILE A 190 13.19 -32.05 15.25
C ILE A 190 11.69 -31.91 14.97
N THR A 191 10.85 -32.60 15.75
CA THR A 191 9.39 -32.50 15.65
C THR A 191 8.91 -31.10 16.02
N SER A 192 9.41 -30.55 17.13
CA SER A 192 9.11 -29.18 17.55
C SER A 192 9.49 -28.13 16.49
N MET A 193 10.64 -28.30 15.83
CA MET A 193 11.08 -27.42 14.73
C MET A 193 10.16 -27.51 13.52
N ASN A 194 9.69 -28.70 13.14
CA ASN A 194 8.73 -28.84 12.04
C ASN A 194 7.42 -28.10 12.34
N THR A 195 6.90 -28.23 13.56
CA THR A 195 5.70 -27.51 14.00
C THR A 195 5.93 -25.99 14.00
N ALA A 196 7.06 -25.53 14.55
CA ALA A 196 7.39 -24.10 14.57
C ALA A 196 7.51 -23.53 13.15
N ILE A 197 8.22 -24.20 12.23
CA ILE A 197 8.36 -23.76 10.82
C ILE A 197 6.98 -23.66 10.15
N ALA A 198 6.09 -24.63 10.37
CA ALA A 198 4.72 -24.59 9.82
C ALA A 198 3.89 -23.43 10.38
N ASN A 199 4.00 -23.16 11.69
CA ASN A 199 3.33 -22.03 12.33
C ASN A 199 3.87 -20.67 11.82
N VAL A 200 5.20 -20.52 11.72
CA VAL A 200 5.82 -19.29 11.16
C VAL A 200 5.41 -19.09 9.71
N SER A 201 5.36 -20.15 8.90
CA SER A 201 4.88 -20.07 7.51
C SER A 201 3.42 -19.61 7.43
N THR A 202 2.57 -20.09 8.34
CA THR A 202 1.17 -19.67 8.45
C THR A 202 1.04 -18.20 8.88
N ALA A 203 1.85 -17.77 9.85
CA ALA A 203 1.92 -16.38 10.29
C ALA A 203 2.37 -15.45 9.15
N LEU A 204 3.43 -15.82 8.42
CA LEU A 204 3.90 -15.09 7.25
C LEU A 204 2.84 -15.02 6.14
N SER A 205 2.10 -16.11 5.92
CA SER A 205 0.98 -16.12 4.97
C SER A 205 -0.09 -15.10 5.36
N LYS A 206 -0.49 -15.06 6.64
CA LYS A 206 -1.46 -14.06 7.14
C LYS A 206 -0.97 -12.63 6.96
N LEU A 207 0.28 -12.33 7.33
CA LEU A 207 0.88 -11.01 7.12
C LEU A 207 0.93 -10.65 5.63
N GLY A 208 1.34 -11.59 4.77
CA GLY A 208 1.36 -11.41 3.32
C GLY A 208 -0.02 -11.13 2.73
N THR A 209 -1.06 -11.84 3.17
CA THR A 209 -2.45 -11.52 2.77
C THR A 209 -2.88 -10.14 3.23
N GLY A 210 -2.49 -9.71 4.43
CA GLY A 210 -2.75 -8.37 4.96
C GLY A 210 -2.06 -7.27 4.15
N SER A 211 -0.76 -7.43 3.85
CA SER A 211 0.00 -6.50 2.99
C SER A 211 -0.64 -6.40 1.61
N LYS A 212 -1.02 -7.54 1.01
CA LYS A 212 -1.72 -7.55 -0.28
C LYS A 212 -3.06 -6.83 -0.24
N ALA A 213 -3.87 -7.02 0.80
CA ALA A 213 -5.14 -6.33 0.96
C ALA A 213 -4.97 -4.80 1.07
N LEU A 214 -3.96 -4.34 1.82
CA LEU A 214 -3.60 -2.93 1.92
C LEU A 214 -3.16 -2.35 0.57
N SER A 215 -2.28 -3.05 -0.17
CA SER A 215 -1.81 -2.61 -1.49
C SER A 215 -2.93 -2.54 -2.53
N GLN A 216 -3.82 -3.54 -2.55
CA GLN A 216 -4.98 -3.53 -3.43
C GLN A 216 -5.93 -2.35 -3.14
N HIS A 217 -6.10 -2.03 -1.85
CA HIS A 217 -6.93 -0.90 -1.45
C HIS A 217 -6.26 0.44 -1.76
N LEU A 218 -4.93 0.52 -1.63
CA LEU A 218 -4.15 1.70 -2.04
C LEU A 218 -4.34 1.99 -3.53
N ASP A 219 -4.27 0.96 -4.39
CA ASP A 219 -4.53 1.09 -5.82
C ASP A 219 -5.97 1.54 -6.12
N PHE A 220 -6.95 1.01 -5.38
CA PHE A 220 -8.34 1.42 -5.49
C PHE A 220 -8.51 2.90 -5.10
N VAL A 221 -7.95 3.33 -3.96
CA VAL A 221 -7.99 4.72 -3.51
C VAL A 221 -7.31 5.64 -4.52
N GLY A 222 -6.20 5.20 -5.13
CA GLY A 222 -5.55 5.90 -6.24
C GLY A 222 -6.49 6.15 -7.42
N LYS A 223 -7.11 5.10 -7.94
CA LYS A 223 -8.07 5.19 -9.05
C LYS A 223 -9.30 6.03 -8.69
N LEU A 224 -9.78 5.93 -7.45
CA LEU A 224 -10.90 6.73 -6.96
C LEU A 224 -10.54 8.22 -6.94
N GLN A 225 -9.36 8.57 -6.44
CA GLN A 225 -8.86 9.94 -6.44
C GLN A 225 -8.69 10.48 -7.87
N ASP A 226 -8.10 9.70 -8.77
CA ASP A 226 -7.94 10.09 -10.17
C ASP A 226 -9.29 10.35 -10.85
N SER A 227 -10.30 9.52 -10.58
CA SER A 227 -11.66 9.72 -11.10
C SER A 227 -12.34 10.95 -10.50
N ILE A 228 -12.07 11.24 -9.24
CA ILE A 228 -12.56 12.41 -8.51
C ILE A 228 -11.95 13.68 -9.09
N ASP A 229 -10.63 13.68 -9.30
CA ASP A 229 -9.88 14.80 -9.86
C ASP A 229 -10.25 15.00 -11.34
N ALA A 230 -10.43 13.92 -12.10
CA ALA A 230 -10.97 13.98 -13.46
C ALA A 230 -12.40 14.53 -13.48
N GLY A 231 -13.25 14.19 -12.50
CA GLY A 231 -14.60 14.75 -12.36
C GLY A 231 -14.59 16.26 -12.09
N VAL A 232 -13.67 16.76 -11.26
CA VAL A 232 -13.43 18.19 -11.06
C VAL A 232 -12.86 18.83 -12.34
N ALA A 233 -11.97 18.12 -13.02
CA ALA A 233 -11.32 18.50 -14.27
C ALA A 233 -12.11 18.16 -15.54
N LEU A 234 -13.38 17.77 -15.46
CA LEU A 234 -14.31 17.67 -16.60
C LEU A 234 -15.18 18.95 -16.73
N LYS A 235 -14.86 19.99 -15.95
CA LYS A 235 -15.31 21.37 -16.18
C LYS A 235 -14.32 22.32 -16.89
N PRO A 236 -13.22 21.94 -17.56
CA PRO A 236 -12.55 22.77 -18.54
C PRO A 236 -13.32 22.74 -19.85
N GLU A 237 -13.25 23.85 -20.59
CA GLU A 237 -13.73 23.86 -21.97
C GLU A 237 -13.07 22.73 -22.76
N ARG A 238 -13.87 22.10 -23.62
CA ARG A 238 -13.36 21.31 -24.74
C ARG A 238 -12.53 22.22 -25.65
N ALA A 239 -11.27 22.44 -25.32
CA ALA A 239 -10.25 22.74 -26.32
C ALA A 239 -9.83 21.39 -26.89
N GLY A 240 -10.22 21.13 -28.14
CA GLY A 240 -10.00 19.84 -28.80
C GLY A 240 -8.52 19.47 -28.84
N VAL A 241 -8.15 18.46 -28.06
CA VAL A 241 -7.16 17.45 -28.43
C VAL A 241 -7.72 16.11 -27.96
N LEU A 242 -8.32 15.37 -28.89
CA LEU A 242 -8.49 13.92 -28.73
C LEU A 242 -7.08 13.34 -28.61
N VAL A 243 -6.60 13.09 -27.39
CA VAL A 243 -5.61 12.02 -27.21
C VAL A 243 -6.41 10.74 -27.26
N THR A 244 -6.55 10.19 -28.47
CA THR A 244 -6.95 8.79 -28.62
C THR A 244 -5.92 7.93 -27.89
N PRO A 245 -6.33 6.98 -27.03
CA PRO A 245 -5.40 5.98 -26.53
C PRO A 245 -4.86 5.21 -27.73
N GLY A 246 -3.54 5.23 -27.88
CA GLY A 246 -2.83 4.56 -28.97
C GLY A 246 -3.28 3.10 -29.07
N ARG A 247 -3.92 2.74 -30.18
CA ARG A 247 -4.05 1.35 -30.60
C ARG A 247 -2.68 0.90 -31.10
N PRO A 248 -2.15 -0.24 -30.64
CA PRO A 248 -0.89 -0.76 -31.17
C PRO A 248 -1.05 -1.10 -32.65
N HIS A 249 -0.10 -0.63 -33.46
CA HIS A 249 0.06 -1.02 -34.86
C HIS A 249 0.30 -2.52 -34.94
N ALA A 250 -0.68 -3.26 -35.46
CA ALA A 250 -0.48 -4.60 -36.01
C ALA A 250 -0.85 -4.53 -37.50
N SER A 251 0.14 -4.22 -38.32
CA SER A 251 0.08 -4.35 -39.78
C SER A 251 0.90 -5.56 -40.20
N ALA A 252 0.22 -6.67 -40.46
CA ALA A 252 0.63 -7.74 -41.36
C ALA A 252 -0.67 -8.48 -41.73
N ASP A 253 -1.26 -8.17 -42.88
CA ASP A 253 -1.06 -8.92 -44.13
C ASP A 253 -1.70 -10.33 -43.98
N GLY A 254 -2.82 -10.68 -44.60
CA GLY A 254 -3.26 -10.32 -45.93
C GLY A 254 -3.32 -11.54 -46.87
N ALA A 255 -3.74 -12.73 -46.44
CA ALA A 255 -4.17 -13.79 -47.36
C ALA A 255 -5.01 -14.89 -46.68
N SER A 256 -6.30 -14.93 -46.96
CA SER A 256 -7.12 -16.14 -46.84
C SER A 256 -8.04 -16.20 -48.07
N PRO A 257 -7.85 -17.16 -48.99
CA PRO A 257 -8.80 -17.37 -50.07
C PRO A 257 -10.03 -18.12 -49.53
N ARG A 258 -11.21 -17.59 -49.86
CA ARG A 258 -12.51 -18.25 -49.69
C ARG A 258 -12.58 -19.52 -50.56
N PRO A 259 -13.23 -20.62 -50.11
CA PRO A 259 -13.67 -21.69 -51.01
C PRO A 259 -14.97 -21.24 -51.72
N PRO A 260 -15.28 -21.76 -52.92
CA PRO A 260 -16.33 -22.77 -52.98
C PRO A 260 -16.32 -23.76 -54.18
N PHE A 261 -17.01 -24.90 -53.98
CA PHE A 261 -17.66 -25.83 -54.93
C PHE A 261 -16.87 -26.44 -56.11
N ALA A 262 -16.46 -27.70 -55.96
CA ALA A 262 -16.92 -28.88 -56.73
C ALA A 262 -16.27 -30.15 -56.13
#